data_AF-A0A383EC83-F1
#
_entry.id   AF-A0A383EC83-F1
#
_cell.length_a   1.000
_cell.length_b   1.000
_cell.length_c   1.000
_cell.angle_alpha   90.00
_cell.angle_beta   90.00
_cell.angle_gamma   90.00
#
_symmetry.space_group_name_H-M   'P 1'
#
loop_
_entity.id
_entity.type
_entity.pdbx_description
1 polymer ?
#
loop_
_entity_poly.entity_id
_entity_poly.type
_entity_poly.pdbx_seq_one_letter_code
_entity_poly.pdbx_strand_id
1 'polypeptide(L)'
;MLEIVSLYWIKIFATFVVFIVLIIFFIRSGSEQSSTSGTILIRSELDRLDENYKVFSNVMVHTERGISHIPYVVVCPYGIFVITCCHYVGKVSGHENDPEWNIKTRGIKETILNPLWENRKHINALEKKLDLE
;
A
#
# COMPACT_ATOMS: atom_id res chain seq x y z
N MET A 1 46.69 -23.70 -34.71
CA MET A 1 45.30 -24.22 -34.81
C MET A 1 44.63 -24.28 -33.44
N LEU A 2 45.23 -24.96 -32.44
CA LEU A 2 44.68 -25.07 -31.08
C LEU A 2 44.52 -23.71 -30.36
N GLU A 3 45.47 -22.78 -30.52
CA GLU A 3 45.37 -21.44 -29.90
C GLU A 3 44.19 -20.62 -30.43
N ILE A 4 43.93 -20.69 -31.74
CA ILE A 4 42.81 -20.00 -32.38
C ILE A 4 41.50 -20.57 -31.84
N VAL A 5 41.36 -21.89 -31.79
CA VAL A 5 40.18 -22.58 -31.25
C VAL A 5 39.95 -22.22 -29.78
N SER A 6 41.01 -22.22 -28.96
CA SER A 6 40.93 -21.80 -27.55
C SER A 6 40.45 -20.35 -27.41
N LEU A 7 40.94 -19.44 -28.24
CA LEU A 7 40.54 -18.03 -28.23
C LEU A 7 39.05 -17.84 -28.57
N TYR A 8 38.50 -18.64 -29.49
CA TYR A 8 37.07 -18.64 -29.82
C TYR A 8 36.22 -19.11 -28.64
N TRP A 9 36.61 -20.20 -27.98
CA TRP A 9 35.90 -20.71 -26.80
C TRP A 9 35.90 -19.72 -25.65
N ILE A 10 37.03 -19.02 -25.42
CA ILE A 10 37.13 -17.96 -24.40
C ILE A 10 36.15 -16.82 -24.69
N LYS A 11 36.05 -16.37 -25.95
CA LYS A 11 35.10 -15.31 -26.35
C LYS A 11 33.64 -15.72 -26.19
N ILE A 12 33.31 -16.95 -26.56
CA ILE A 12 31.96 -17.51 -26.39
C ILE A 12 31.60 -17.55 -24.90
N PHE A 13 32.51 -18.06 -24.07
CA PHE A 13 32.30 -18.14 -22.63
C PHE A 13 32.13 -16.74 -22.00
N ALA A 14 33.01 -15.80 -22.34
CA ALA A 14 32.91 -14.42 -21.85
C ALA A 14 31.58 -13.76 -22.25
N THR A 15 31.13 -13.97 -23.50
CA THR A 15 29.84 -13.44 -23.98
C THR A 15 28.66 -14.05 -23.23
N PHE A 16 28.71 -15.36 -22.94
CA PHE A 16 27.70 -16.05 -22.16
C PHE A 16 27.63 -15.54 -20.70
N VAL A 17 28.78 -15.30 -20.07
CA VAL A 17 28.86 -14.73 -18.72
C VAL A 17 28.23 -13.34 -18.69
N VAL A 18 28.54 -12.47 -19.66
CA VAL A 18 27.93 -11.13 -19.77
C VAL A 18 26.41 -11.23 -19.92
N PHE A 19 25.92 -12.16 -20.75
CA PHE A 19 24.49 -12.36 -20.95
C PHE A 19 23.78 -12.83 -19.66
N ILE A 20 24.39 -13.73 -18.88
CA ILE A 20 23.87 -14.16 -17.58
C ILE A 20 23.82 -12.98 -16.59
N VAL A 21 24.86 -12.14 -16.54
CA VAL A 21 24.88 -10.95 -15.67
C VAL A 21 23.74 -9.99 -16.04
N LEU A 22 23.50 -9.76 -17.33
CA LEU A 22 22.39 -8.93 -17.81
C LEU A 22 21.02 -9.50 -17.44
N ILE A 23 20.83 -10.83 -17.54
CA ILE A 23 19.60 -11.50 -17.11
C ILE A 23 19.38 -11.31 -15.61
N ILE A 24 20.40 -11.54 -14.78
CA ILE A 24 20.31 -11.37 -13.33
C ILE A 24 19.97 -9.91 -12.98
N PHE A 25 20.61 -8.95 -13.64
CA PHE A 25 20.34 -7.53 -13.45
C PHE A 25 18.88 -7.19 -13.80
N PHE A 26 18.38 -7.67 -14.94
CA PHE A 26 17.01 -7.44 -15.40
C PHE A 26 15.97 -8.05 -14.45
N ILE A 27 16.22 -9.26 -13.93
CA ILE A 27 15.33 -9.91 -12.96
C ILE A 27 15.29 -9.14 -11.63
N ARG A 28 16.43 -8.60 -11.17
CA ARG A 28 16.50 -7.83 -9.91
C ARG A 28 15.90 -6.43 -10.04
N SER A 29 16.01 -5.78 -11.20
CA SER A 29 15.49 -4.43 -11.43
C SER A 29 13.97 -4.31 -11.30
N GLY A 30 13.24 -5.42 -11.35
CA GLY A 30 11.78 -5.39 -11.30
C GLY A 30 11.18 -5.18 -9.91
N SER A 31 11.94 -5.24 -8.80
CA SER A 31 11.37 -5.27 -7.45
C SER A 31 11.42 -3.92 -6.72
N GLU A 32 11.29 -2.80 -7.43
CA GLU A 32 11.14 -1.49 -6.77
C GLU A 32 9.76 -1.39 -6.13
N GLN A 33 9.69 -1.92 -4.91
CA GLN A 33 8.64 -1.63 -3.96
C GLN A 33 8.96 -0.24 -3.40
N SER A 34 8.16 0.77 -3.74
CA SER A 34 8.38 2.13 -3.24
C SER A 34 8.39 2.09 -1.71
N SER A 35 9.54 2.36 -1.12
CA SER A 35 9.81 2.29 0.33
C SER A 35 8.98 3.29 1.15
N THR A 36 8.21 4.16 0.51
CA THR A 36 7.38 5.15 1.19
C THR A 36 6.12 4.47 1.71
N SER A 37 6.02 4.33 3.04
CA SER A 37 4.79 3.89 3.68
C SER A 37 3.65 4.85 3.35
N GLY A 38 2.47 4.34 3.00
CA GLY A 38 1.28 5.16 2.74
C GLY A 38 0.93 6.09 3.90
N THR A 39 1.31 5.74 5.13
CA THR A 39 1.17 6.61 6.31
C THR A 39 1.96 7.91 6.20
N ILE A 40 3.15 7.87 5.60
CA ILE A 40 4.00 9.06 5.39
C ILE A 40 3.33 9.99 4.38
N LEU A 41 2.78 9.43 3.29
CA LEU A 41 2.08 10.19 2.26
C LEU A 41 0.83 10.89 2.82
N ILE A 42 0.01 10.16 3.59
CA ILE A 42 -1.17 10.74 4.23
C ILE A 42 -0.75 11.87 5.17
N ARG A 43 0.26 11.64 6.02
CA ARG A 43 0.73 12.66 6.95
C ARG A 43 1.21 13.92 6.21
N SER A 44 1.97 13.77 5.12
CA SER A 44 2.41 14.91 4.33
C SER A 44 1.27 15.71 3.71
N GLU A 45 0.16 15.07 3.34
CA GLU A 45 -1.02 15.79 2.82
C GLU A 45 -1.84 16.42 3.95
N LEU A 46 -1.98 15.75 5.09
CA LEU A 46 -2.69 16.30 6.25
C LEU A 46 -1.95 17.51 6.85
N ASP A 47 -0.61 17.51 6.84
CA ASP A 47 0.21 18.62 7.33
C ASP A 47 0.10 19.88 6.45
N ARG A 48 -0.48 19.77 5.24
CA ARG A 48 -0.73 20.90 4.33
C ARG A 48 -2.08 21.58 4.54
N LEU A 49 -2.96 20.99 5.36
CA LEU A 49 -4.26 21.58 5.66
C LEU A 49 -4.09 22.87 6.46
N ASP A 50 -5.01 23.82 6.25
CA ASP A 50 -5.00 25.08 6.98
C ASP A 50 -5.48 24.92 8.44
N GLU A 51 -5.44 26.02 9.20
CA GLU A 51 -5.76 26.03 10.63
C GLU A 51 -7.22 25.68 10.99
N ASN A 52 -8.15 25.75 10.02
CA ASN A 52 -9.55 25.38 10.19
C ASN A 52 -9.74 23.86 10.24
N TYR A 53 -8.71 23.08 9.89
CA TYR A 53 -8.74 21.63 9.96
C TYR A 53 -7.97 21.17 11.21
N LYS A 54 -8.67 20.45 12.10
CA LYS A 54 -8.06 19.80 13.26
C LYS A 54 -7.89 18.32 12.96
N VAL A 55 -6.63 17.90 12.84
CA VAL A 55 -6.25 16.52 12.55
C VAL A 55 -5.93 15.78 13.85
N PHE A 56 -6.62 14.67 14.09
CA PHE A 56 -6.39 13.74 15.19
C PHE A 56 -5.87 12.42 14.62
N SER A 57 -4.69 11.98 15.06
CA SER A 57 -4.09 10.71 14.65
C SER A 57 -4.22 9.65 15.74
N ASN A 58 -4.38 8.38 15.34
CA ASN A 58 -4.46 7.22 16.24
C ASN A 58 -5.56 7.38 17.32
N VAL A 59 -6.77 7.73 16.89
CA VAL A 59 -7.91 7.93 17.77
C VAL A 59 -8.45 6.58 18.23
N MET A 60 -8.55 6.39 19.55
CA MET A 60 -9.07 5.17 20.15
C MET A 60 -10.50 5.38 20.63
N VAL A 61 -11.45 4.64 20.05
CA VAL A 61 -12.87 4.73 20.38
C VAL A 61 -13.31 3.45 21.07
N HIS A 62 -13.83 3.58 22.29
CA HIS A 62 -14.42 2.44 23.00
C HIS A 62 -15.81 2.13 22.45
N THR A 63 -16.00 0.90 22.02
CA THR A 63 -17.26 0.34 21.52
C THR A 63 -17.68 -0.84 22.41
N GLU A 64 -18.94 -1.26 22.31
CA GLU A 64 -19.46 -2.44 23.05
C GLU A 64 -18.69 -3.74 22.74
N ARG A 65 -18.04 -3.82 21.57
CA ARG A 65 -17.31 -5.00 21.11
C ARG A 65 -15.79 -4.91 21.34
N GLY A 66 -15.30 -3.81 21.90
CA GLY A 66 -13.87 -3.55 22.10
C GLY A 66 -13.44 -2.15 21.68
N ILE A 67 -12.14 -1.95 21.45
CA ILE A 67 -11.57 -0.66 21.05
C ILE A 67 -11.41 -0.60 19.53
N SER A 68 -11.98 0.42 18.90
CA SER A 68 -11.78 0.74 17.48
C SER A 68 -10.63 1.75 17.36
N HIS A 69 -9.58 1.38 16.64
CA HIS A 69 -8.44 2.26 16.35
C HIS A 69 -8.68 2.95 15.00
N ILE A 70 -8.86 4.26 15.03
CA ILE A 70 -9.11 5.08 13.85
C ILE A 70 -7.80 5.80 13.48
N PRO A 71 -7.23 5.58 12.28
CA PRO A 71 -5.92 6.13 11.93
C PRO A 71 -5.88 7.65 11.95
N TYR A 72 -6.84 8.30 11.28
CA TYR A 72 -6.95 9.75 11.23
C TYR A 72 -8.41 10.20 11.26
N VAL A 73 -8.70 11.21 12.06
CA VAL A 73 -9.97 11.94 12.07
C VAL A 73 -9.65 13.41 11.82
N VAL A 74 -10.32 14.03 10.86
CA VAL A 74 -10.19 15.46 10.57
C VAL A 74 -11.50 16.14 10.88
N VAL A 75 -11.47 17.15 11.73
CA VAL A 75 -12.63 17.97 12.09
C VAL A 75 -12.45 19.36 11.51
N CYS A 76 -13.44 19.83 10.75
CA CYS A 76 -13.44 21.17 10.17
C CYS A 76 -14.89 21.71 10.05
N PRO A 77 -15.10 22.96 9.61
CA PRO A 77 -16.44 23.56 9.50
C PRO A 77 -17.43 22.81 8.59
N TYR A 78 -16.93 21.92 7.71
CA TYR A 78 -17.74 21.14 6.78
C TYR A 78 -18.15 19.77 7.34
N GLY A 79 -17.57 19.32 8.46
CA GLY A 79 -17.89 18.05 9.08
C GLY A 79 -16.67 17.31 9.65
N ILE A 80 -16.87 16.00 9.87
CA ILE A 80 -15.88 15.08 10.43
C ILE A 80 -15.52 14.06 9.34
N PHE A 81 -14.24 13.96 9.02
CA PHE A 81 -13.72 13.03 8.01
C PHE A 81 -12.90 11.94 8.68
N VAL A 82 -13.26 10.68 8.41
CA VAL A 82 -12.49 9.51 8.85
C VAL A 82 -11.63 9.02 7.69
N ILE A 83 -10.31 9.06 7.87
CA ILE A 83 -9.33 8.74 6.83
C ILE A 83 -8.51 7.52 7.27
N THR A 84 -8.55 6.48 6.44
CA THR A 84 -7.82 5.23 6.63
C THR A 84 -6.83 5.02 5.49
N CYS A 85 -5.62 4.59 5.82
CA CYS A 85 -4.62 4.22 4.81
C CYS A 85 -4.82 2.78 4.36
N CYS A 86 -5.19 2.59 3.10
CA CYS A 86 -5.24 1.29 2.44
C CYS A 86 -4.06 1.21 1.46
N HIS A 87 -2.92 0.69 1.93
CA HIS A 87 -1.70 0.62 1.11
C HIS A 87 -1.38 -0.82 0.73
N TYR A 88 -1.70 -1.19 -0.51
CA TYR A 88 -1.40 -2.48 -1.09
C TYR A 88 -0.63 -2.32 -2.39
N VAL A 89 0.38 -3.16 -2.59
CA VAL A 89 1.16 -3.20 -3.83
C VAL A 89 0.52 -4.21 -4.75
N GLY A 90 0.15 -3.79 -5.96
CA GLY A 90 -0.44 -4.66 -6.98
C GLY A 90 -1.67 -4.07 -7.65
N LYS A 91 -2.30 -4.85 -8.54
CA LYS A 91 -3.59 -4.51 -9.11
C LYS A 91 -4.69 -4.88 -8.10
N VAL A 92 -5.34 -3.87 -7.54
CA VAL A 92 -6.51 -4.03 -6.67
C VAL A 92 -7.79 -4.08 -7.53
N SER A 93 -8.69 -5.01 -7.24
CA SER A 93 -9.98 -5.12 -7.93
C SER A 93 -11.09 -5.66 -7.00
N GLY A 94 -12.22 -4.96 -6.98
CA GLY A 94 -13.44 -5.33 -6.27
C GLY A 94 -14.49 -4.23 -6.41
N HIS A 95 -15.72 -4.51 -6.03
CA HIS A 95 -16.83 -3.57 -6.04
C HIS A 95 -17.19 -3.12 -4.63
N GLU A 96 -17.96 -2.03 -4.53
CA GLU A 96 -18.40 -1.44 -3.26
C GLU A 96 -19.15 -2.43 -2.35
N ASN A 97 -19.91 -3.36 -2.94
CA ASN A 97 -20.75 -4.33 -2.24
C ASN A 97 -20.07 -5.69 -2.05
N ASP A 98 -18.86 -5.87 -2.59
CA ASP A 98 -18.12 -7.11 -2.42
C ASP A 98 -17.58 -7.17 -0.98
N PRO A 99 -17.69 -8.30 -0.26
CA PRO A 99 -17.15 -8.42 1.10
C PRO A 99 -15.61 -8.40 1.13
N GLU A 100 -14.99 -8.83 0.04
CA GLU A 100 -13.54 -8.92 -0.13
C GLU A 100 -13.13 -8.37 -1.49
N TRP A 101 -11.96 -7.73 -1.55
CA TRP A 101 -11.31 -7.29 -2.77
C TRP A 101 -10.11 -8.18 -3.07
N ASN A 102 -9.72 -8.24 -4.34
CA ASN A 102 -8.59 -9.04 -4.79
C ASN A 102 -7.38 -8.13 -5.06
N ILE A 103 -6.20 -8.59 -4.67
CA ILE A 103 -4.91 -7.98 -5.02
C ILE A 103 -4.14 -8.96 -5.88
N LYS A 104 -3.67 -8.50 -7.04
CA LYS A 104 -2.81 -9.29 -7.92
C LYS A 104 -1.43 -8.65 -8.03
N THR A 105 -0.42 -9.39 -7.59
CA THR A 105 1.00 -8.99 -7.64
C THR A 105 1.82 -10.13 -8.21
N ARG A 106 2.60 -9.86 -9.27
CA ARG A 106 3.49 -10.81 -9.99
C ARG A 106 3.40 -12.29 -9.56
N GLY A 107 2.40 -12.99 -10.09
CA GLY A 107 2.22 -14.44 -9.90
C GLY A 107 1.43 -14.86 -8.65
N ILE A 108 1.18 -13.93 -7.71
CA ILE A 108 0.42 -14.14 -6.48
C ILE A 108 -0.91 -13.39 -6.59
N LYS A 109 -1.98 -14.03 -6.11
CA LYS A 109 -3.30 -13.43 -5.94
C LYS A 109 -3.69 -13.57 -4.47
N GLU A 110 -3.97 -12.45 -3.83
CA GLU A 110 -4.40 -12.36 -2.44
C GLU A 110 -5.80 -11.73 -2.38
N THR A 111 -6.53 -11.98 -1.30
CA THR A 111 -7.77 -11.26 -0.98
C THR A 111 -7.60 -10.45 0.28
N ILE A 112 -8.29 -9.32 0.33
CA ILE A 112 -8.38 -8.44 1.49
C ILE A 112 -9.84 -8.19 1.80
N LEU A 113 -10.16 -7.90 3.05
CA LEU A 113 -11.48 -7.36 3.39
C LEU A 113 -11.71 -6.05 2.64
N ASN A 114 -12.96 -5.79 2.27
CA ASN A 114 -13.31 -4.56 1.58
C ASN A 114 -12.93 -3.33 2.45
N PRO A 115 -11.97 -2.49 2.01
CA PRO A 115 -11.48 -1.38 2.80
C PRO A 115 -12.55 -0.31 3.05
N LEU A 116 -13.58 -0.22 2.20
CA LEU A 116 -14.72 0.67 2.41
C LEU A 116 -15.55 0.23 3.61
N TRP A 117 -15.72 -1.08 3.79
CA TRP A 117 -16.46 -1.63 4.93
C TRP A 117 -15.66 -1.46 6.23
N GLU A 118 -14.34 -1.67 6.19
CA GLU A 118 -13.48 -1.37 7.35
C GLU A 118 -13.56 0.11 7.73
N ASN A 119 -13.49 1.03 6.76
CA ASN A 119 -13.64 2.46 7.05
C ASN A 119 -15.02 2.81 7.61
N ARG A 120 -16.09 2.18 7.11
CA ARG A 120 -17.45 2.35 7.64
C ARG A 120 -17.57 1.88 9.10
N LYS A 121 -16.86 0.82 9.51
CA LYS A 121 -16.83 0.41 10.93
C LYS A 121 -16.25 1.50 11.83
N HIS A 122 -15.21 2.21 11.38
CA HIS A 122 -14.63 3.33 12.11
C HIS A 122 -15.59 4.51 12.21
N ILE A 123 -16.26 4.86 11.10
CA ILE A 123 -17.29 5.90 11.07
C ILE A 123 -18.40 5.58 12.07
N ASN A 124 -19.01 4.39 11.98
CA ASN A 124 -20.08 3.98 12.87
C ASN A 124 -19.66 3.98 14.35
N ALA A 125 -18.42 3.59 14.65
CA ALA A 125 -17.89 3.63 16.01
C ALA A 125 -17.80 5.06 16.54
N LEU A 126 -17.36 6.00 15.69
CA LEU A 126 -17.25 7.42 16.03
C LEU A 126 -18.63 8.08 16.17
N GLU A 127 -19.54 7.83 15.22
CA GLU A 127 -20.93 8.31 15.26
C GLU A 127 -21.60 7.90 16.58
N LYS A 128 -21.56 6.61 16.92
CA LYS A 128 -22.12 6.11 18.18
C LYS A 128 -21.45 6.71 19.41
N LYS A 129 -20.16 7.00 19.37
CA LYS A 129 -19.44 7.58 20.51
C LYS A 129 -19.76 9.06 20.71
N LEU A 130 -20.03 9.78 19.62
CA LEU A 130 -20.34 11.21 19.60
C LEU A 130 -21.84 11.51 19.67
N ASP A 131 -22.69 10.47 19.69
CA ASP A 131 -24.16 10.59 19.69
C ASP A 131 -24.67 11.38 18.48
N LEU A 132 -24.09 11.09 17.30
CA LEU A 132 -24.51 11.65 16.02
C LEU A 132 -25.56 10.72 15.40
N GLU A 133 -26.73 11.28 15.06
CA GLU A 133 -27.85 10.58 14.38
C GLU A 133 -27.63 10.40 12.87
#